data_AF-A0A316TP14-F1
#
_entry.id   AF-A0A316TP14-F1
#
_cell.length_a   1.000
_cell.length_b   1.000
_cell.length_c   1.000
_cell.angle_alpha   90.00
_cell.angle_beta   90.00
_cell.angle_gamma   90.00
#
_symmetry.space_group_name_H-M   'P 1'
#
loop_
_entity.id
_entity.type
_entity.pdbx_description
1 polymer ?
#
loop_
_entity_poly.entity_id
_entity_poly.type
_entity_poly.pdbx_seq_one_letter_code
_entity_poly.pdbx_strand_id
1 'polypeptide(L)'
;MQFQRHPNYANPPSGSSPSDWVTTYDYDSRGLLTERVSTDSGTSLYSYDSAGNLRFSQDANQAGSNVASYTGYDFANRPTVEGVTDIGATTFAINYAKASLIKKASECRHSLVFL
;
A
#
# COMPACT_ATOMS: atom_id res chain seq x y z
N MET A 1 -0.64 8.54 7.19
CA MET A 1 -1.11 9.38 6.08
C MET A 1 -0.41 10.73 6.03
N GLN A 2 0.32 10.98 4.95
CA GLN A 2 0.81 12.30 4.51
C GLN A 2 0.15 12.69 3.20
N PHE A 3 0.06 14.00 2.96
CA PHE A 3 -0.50 14.59 1.74
C PHE A 3 0.54 15.47 1.08
N GLN A 4 0.83 15.19 -0.19
CA GLN A 4 1.68 16.03 -1.01
C GLN A 4 0.80 16.78 -2.01
N ARG A 5 0.88 18.11 -2.00
CA ARG A 5 0.19 18.97 -2.96
C ARG A 5 1.13 19.26 -4.12
N HIS A 6 0.62 19.09 -5.34
CA HIS A 6 1.37 19.44 -6.54
C HIS A 6 1.30 20.97 -6.80
N PRO A 7 2.20 21.54 -7.61
CA PRO A 7 2.19 22.97 -7.93
C PRO A 7 0.84 23.46 -8.50
N ASN A 8 0.17 22.60 -9.28
CA ASN A 8 -1.15 22.89 -9.85
C ASN A 8 -2.30 22.81 -8.84
N TYR A 9 -2.05 22.46 -7.57
CA TYR A 9 -3.08 22.44 -6.53
C TYR A 9 -3.70 23.83 -6.30
N ALA A 10 -2.88 24.88 -6.26
CA ALA A 10 -3.34 26.24 -6.00
C ALA A 10 -3.99 26.91 -7.23
N ASN A 11 -3.69 26.41 -8.42
CA ASN A 11 -4.22 26.89 -9.68
C ASN A 11 -4.43 25.71 -10.66
N PRO A 12 -5.48 24.91 -10.46
CA PRO A 12 -5.75 23.75 -11.29
C PRO A 12 -6.12 24.20 -12.71
N PRO A 13 -5.66 23.49 -13.75
CA PRO A 13 -6.09 23.76 -15.12
C PRO A 13 -7.60 23.54 -15.27
N SER A 14 -8.20 24.27 -16.21
CA SER A 14 -9.63 24.22 -16.51
C SER A 14 -10.12 22.78 -16.69
N GLY A 15 -11.13 22.39 -15.93
CA GLY A 15 -11.70 21.03 -15.97
C GLY A 15 -11.09 20.05 -14.97
N SER A 16 -10.18 20.48 -14.10
CA SER A 16 -9.70 19.70 -12.95
C SER A 16 -10.00 20.41 -11.63
N SER A 17 -10.03 19.65 -10.53
CA SER A 17 -10.21 20.15 -9.18
C SER A 17 -8.89 20.12 -8.40
N PRO A 18 -8.66 20.98 -7.39
CA PRO A 18 -7.46 20.92 -6.55
C PRO A 18 -7.20 19.54 -5.93
N SER A 19 -8.26 18.81 -5.60
CA SER A 19 -8.18 17.43 -5.09
C SER A 19 -7.47 16.47 -6.05
N ASP A 20 -7.55 16.73 -7.35
CA ASP A 20 -6.91 15.91 -8.38
C ASP A 20 -5.39 16.11 -8.42
N TRP A 21 -4.87 17.11 -7.71
CA TRP A 21 -3.46 17.45 -7.64
C TRP A 21 -2.88 17.16 -6.24
N VAL A 22 -3.45 16.16 -5.56
CA VAL A 22 -3.00 15.67 -4.27
C VAL A 22 -2.57 14.22 -4.40
N THR A 23 -1.35 13.92 -3.96
CA THR A 23 -0.88 12.54 -3.79
C THR A 23 -0.89 12.21 -2.30
N THR A 24 -1.48 11.08 -1.94
CA THR A 24 -1.49 10.58 -0.55
C THR A 24 -0.46 9.49 -0.37
N TYR A 25 0.17 9.47 0.80
CA TYR A 25 1.18 8.49 1.19
C TYR A 25 0.84 7.93 2.56
N ASP A 26 0.70 6.62 2.67
CA ASP A 26 0.51 5.93 3.93
C ASP A 26 1.72 5.11 4.31
N TYR A 27 2.01 5.09 5.60
CA TYR A 27 3.24 4.52 6.14
C TYR A 27 2.91 3.58 7.28
N ASP A 28 3.71 2.53 7.43
CA ASP A 28 3.67 1.66 8.60
C ASP A 28 4.24 2.36 9.85
N SER A 29 4.20 1.69 11.00
CA SER A 29 4.73 2.23 12.26
C SER A 29 6.25 2.41 12.27
N ARG A 30 6.96 1.90 11.25
CA ARG A 30 8.41 2.07 11.07
C ARG A 30 8.73 3.22 10.10
N GLY A 31 7.70 3.86 9.52
CA GLY A 31 7.86 4.93 8.53
C GLY A 31 8.12 4.42 7.11
N LEU A 32 7.84 3.16 6.81
CA LEU A 32 7.96 2.60 5.46
C LEU A 32 6.65 2.81 4.69
N LEU A 33 6.75 3.22 3.42
CA LEU A 33 5.62 3.58 2.58
C LEU A 33 4.79 2.36 2.19
N THR A 34 3.59 2.17 2.74
CA THR A 34 2.72 1.02 2.45
C THR A 34 1.74 1.27 1.30
N GLU A 35 1.35 2.52 1.08
CA GLU A 35 0.40 2.88 0.02
C GLU A 35 0.70 4.28 -0.51
N ARG A 36 0.55 4.46 -1.81
CA ARG A 36 0.60 5.75 -2.49
C ARG A 36 -0.59 5.86 -3.41
N VAL A 37 -1.40 6.90 -3.25
CA VAL A 37 -2.51 7.18 -4.16
C VAL A 37 -2.20 8.48 -4.90
N SER A 38 -2.08 8.40 -6.22
CA SER A 38 -2.03 9.56 -7.09
C SER A 38 -3.11 9.44 -8.14
N THR A 39 -3.65 10.57 -8.59
CA THR A 39 -4.58 10.62 -9.73
C THR A 39 -3.90 10.23 -11.04
N ASP A 40 -2.62 10.57 -11.22
CA ASP A 40 -1.87 10.24 -12.44
C ASP A 40 -1.51 8.75 -12.55
N SER A 41 -1.01 8.17 -11.46
CA SER A 41 -0.49 6.80 -11.44
C SER A 41 -1.44 5.77 -10.81
N GLY A 42 -2.60 6.22 -10.35
CA GLY A 42 -3.51 5.42 -9.52
C GLY A 42 -2.93 5.03 -8.17
N THR A 43 -3.51 3.99 -7.58
CA THR A 43 -3.07 3.41 -6.31
C THR A 43 -1.89 2.47 -6.51
N SER A 44 -0.81 2.71 -5.77
CA SER A 44 0.36 1.83 -5.65
C SER A 44 0.47 1.33 -4.21
N LEU A 45 0.85 0.08 -4.06
CA LEU A 45 0.79 -0.67 -2.83
C LEU A 45 2.13 -1.38 -2.60
N TYR A 46 2.64 -1.35 -1.37
CA TYR A 46 3.95 -1.86 -1.02
C TYR A 46 3.93 -2.66 0.29
N SER A 47 4.71 -3.75 0.34
CA SER A 47 4.88 -4.59 1.53
C SER A 47 6.35 -4.88 1.77
N TYR A 48 6.74 -4.85 3.04
CA TYR A 48 8.13 -4.98 3.47
C TYR A 48 8.30 -6.16 4.43
N ASP A 49 9.49 -6.76 4.43
CA ASP A 49 9.87 -7.71 5.48
C ASP A 49 10.18 -7.01 6.81
N SER A 50 10.54 -7.79 7.83
CA SER A 50 10.91 -7.28 9.15
C SER A 50 12.18 -6.42 9.15
N ALA A 51 13.10 -6.66 8.23
CA ALA A 51 14.32 -5.89 8.04
C ALA A 51 14.08 -4.57 7.28
N GLY A 52 12.93 -4.41 6.64
CA GLY A 52 12.54 -3.22 5.90
C GLY A 52 12.83 -3.30 4.40
N ASN A 53 13.15 -4.49 3.87
CA ASN A 53 13.32 -4.66 2.43
C ASN A 53 11.95 -4.83 1.75
N LEU A 54 11.81 -4.28 0.54
CA LEU A 54 10.58 -4.33 -0.25
C LEU A 54 10.33 -5.74 -0.78
N ARG A 55 9.35 -6.44 -0.21
CA ARG A 55 9.02 -7.82 -0.59
C ARG A 55 8.05 -7.89 -1.75
N PHE A 56 7.07 -6.99 -1.76
CA PHE A 56 6.04 -6.95 -2.79
C PHE A 56 5.70 -5.51 -3.12
N SER A 57 5.44 -5.25 -4.40
CA SER A 57 4.85 -4.01 -4.87
C SER A 57 3.80 -4.29 -5.93
N GLN A 58 2.73 -3.50 -5.91
CA GLN A 58 1.71 -3.52 -6.94
C GLN A 58 1.39 -2.08 -7.34
N ASP A 59 1.50 -1.77 -8.61
CA ASP A 59 0.98 -0.52 -9.19
C ASP A 59 -0.43 -0.71 -9.78
N ALA A 60 -1.07 0.40 -10.17
CA ALA A 60 -2.46 0.38 -10.64
C ALA A 60 -2.66 -0.47 -11.91
N ASN A 61 -1.65 -0.54 -12.79
CA ASN A 61 -1.71 -1.39 -13.98
C ASN A 61 -1.65 -2.86 -13.59
N GLN A 62 -0.72 -3.20 -12.68
CA GLN A 62 -0.59 -4.54 -12.13
C GLN A 62 -1.85 -4.98 -11.37
N ALA A 63 -2.52 -4.06 -10.66
CA ALA A 63 -3.80 -4.30 -10.00
C ALA A 63 -4.90 -4.69 -11.01
N GLY A 64 -4.96 -4.03 -12.18
CA GLY A 64 -5.90 -4.38 -13.25
C GLY A 64 -5.70 -5.79 -13.82
N SER A 65 -4.47 -6.31 -13.77
CA SER A 65 -4.12 -7.66 -14.20
C SER A 65 -4.01 -8.68 -13.06
N ASN A 66 -4.32 -8.30 -11.81
CA ASN A 66 -4.15 -9.15 -10.61
C ASN A 66 -2.75 -9.75 -10.45
N VAL A 67 -1.73 -8.98 -10.83
CA VAL A 67 -0.32 -9.33 -10.66
C VAL A 67 0.35 -8.41 -9.64
N ALA A 68 1.46 -8.86 -9.06
CA ALA A 68 2.35 -8.01 -8.27
C ALA A 68 3.81 -8.37 -8.57
N SER A 69 4.68 -7.38 -8.46
CA SER A 69 6.12 -7.61 -8.41
C SER A 69 6.51 -8.12 -7.03
N TYR A 70 7.46 -9.06 -6.98
CA TYR A 70 8.04 -9.56 -5.75
C TYR A 70 9.56 -9.59 -5.83
N THR A 71 10.20 -9.43 -4.68
CA THR A 71 11.65 -9.55 -4.52
C THR A 71 11.98 -10.43 -3.32
N GLY A 72 12.84 -11.42 -3.54
CA GLY A 72 13.42 -12.25 -2.50
C GLY A 72 14.80 -11.74 -2.10
N TYR A 73 15.13 -11.87 -0.81
CA TYR A 73 16.40 -11.44 -0.25
C TYR A 73 17.08 -12.58 0.50
N ASP A 74 18.40 -12.55 0.56
CA ASP A 74 19.20 -13.38 1.47
C ASP A 74 19.34 -12.74 2.88
N PHE A 75 20.01 -13.44 3.79
CA PHE A 75 20.28 -12.95 5.15
C PHE A 75 21.17 -11.70 5.21
N ALA A 76 21.84 -11.36 4.12
CA ALA A 76 22.66 -10.15 3.99
C ALA A 76 21.89 -9.00 3.31
N ASN A 77 20.56 -9.12 3.19
CA ASN A 77 19.68 -8.14 2.52
C ASN A 77 20.02 -7.89 1.05
N ARG A 78 20.60 -8.88 0.35
CA ARG A 78 20.86 -8.77 -1.08
C ARG A 78 19.71 -9.41 -1.86
N PRO A 79 19.23 -8.79 -2.95
CA PRO A 79 18.19 -9.37 -3.77
C PRO A 79 18.72 -10.64 -4.44
N THR A 80 17.99 -11.75 -4.27
CA THR A 80 18.33 -13.06 -4.83
C THR A 80 17.39 -13.47 -5.96
N VAL A 81 16.17 -12.94 -5.95
CA VAL A 81 15.17 -13.18 -6.99
C VAL A 81 14.28 -11.96 -7.12
N GLU A 82 13.90 -11.66 -8.35
CA GLU A 82 12.89 -10.67 -8.69
C GLU A 82 11.97 -11.26 -9.76
N GLY A 83 10.70 -10.85 -9.73
CA GLY A 83 9.75 -11.33 -10.71
C GLY A 83 8.37 -10.72 -10.53
N VAL A 84 7.47 -11.11 -11.41
CA VAL A 84 6.04 -10.80 -11.33
C VAL A 84 5.31 -12.10 -11.07
N THR A 85 4.33 -12.07 -10.18
CA THR A 85 3.50 -13.23 -9.86
C THR A 85 2.03 -12.84 -9.90
N ASP A 86 1.21 -13.74 -10.41
CA ASP A 86 -0.23 -13.67 -10.24
C ASP A 86 -0.54 -13.81 -8.75
N ILE A 87 -1.14 -12.78 -8.18
CA ILE A 87 -1.53 -12.74 -6.77
C ILE A 87 -2.99 -13.15 -6.61
N GLY A 88 -3.79 -13.09 -7.67
CA GLY A 88 -5.24 -13.25 -7.58
C GLY A 88 -5.88 -12.14 -6.72
N ALA A 89 -7.16 -11.87 -6.94
CA ALA A 89 -7.86 -10.79 -6.25
C ALA A 89 -7.84 -10.91 -4.70
N THR A 90 -7.63 -12.12 -4.17
CA THR A 90 -7.74 -12.42 -2.74
C THR A 90 -6.40 -12.34 -1.97
N THR A 91 -5.25 -12.63 -2.59
CA THR A 91 -4.00 -12.84 -1.85
C THR A 91 -3.29 -11.53 -1.48
N PHE A 92 -3.39 -10.50 -2.32
CA PHE A 92 -2.77 -9.21 -2.00
C PHE A 92 -3.47 -8.55 -0.80
N ALA A 93 -4.81 -8.58 -0.79
CA ALA A 93 -5.61 -8.14 0.35
C ALA A 93 -5.25 -8.86 1.66
N ILE A 94 -4.81 -10.13 1.61
CA ILE A 94 -4.42 -10.91 2.80
C ILE A 94 -3.05 -10.47 3.37
N ASN A 95 -2.12 -9.96 2.55
CA ASN A 95 -0.86 -9.39 3.04
C ASN A 95 -1.05 -7.97 3.63
N TYR A 96 -2.01 -7.17 3.14
CA TYR A 96 -2.46 -5.93 3.81
C TYR A 96 -3.27 -6.24 5.08
N ALA A 97 -4.08 -7.30 5.07
CA ALA A 97 -4.92 -7.67 6.21
C ALA A 97 -4.09 -8.10 7.42
N LYS A 98 -2.95 -8.80 7.27
CA LYS A 98 -2.13 -9.10 8.46
C LYS A 98 -1.44 -7.88 9.06
N ALA A 99 -1.13 -6.83 8.28
CA ALA A 99 -0.54 -5.60 8.82
C ALA A 99 -1.59 -4.64 9.41
N SER A 100 -2.77 -4.51 8.78
CA SER A 100 -3.84 -3.61 9.22
C SER A 100 -4.83 -4.24 10.23
N LEU A 101 -4.99 -5.57 10.28
CA LEU A 101 -5.86 -6.21 11.29
C LEU A 101 -5.25 -6.25 12.69
N ILE A 102 -3.93 -6.05 12.85
CA ILE A 102 -3.30 -5.94 14.17
C ILE A 102 -3.69 -4.62 14.87
N LYS A 103 -4.14 -3.59 14.13
CA LYS A 103 -4.60 -2.30 14.72
C LYS A 103 -6.11 -2.16 14.89
N LYS A 104 -6.93 -3.13 14.43
CA LYS A 104 -8.38 -3.16 14.66
C LYS A 104 -8.84 -4.18 15.70
N ALA A 105 -7.92 -4.97 16.25
CA ALA A 105 -8.23 -5.96 17.29
C ALA A 105 -8.34 -5.39 18.72
N SER A 106 -8.13 -4.08 18.94
CA SER A 106 -8.26 -3.48 20.27
C SER A 106 -9.68 -3.00 20.64
N GLU A 107 -10.67 -3.17 19.78
CA GLU A 107 -12.09 -2.85 20.10
C GLU A 107 -12.99 -4.08 20.22
N CYS A 108 -12.41 -5.28 20.38
CA CYS A 108 -13.18 -6.47 20.71
C CYS A 108 -13.20 -6.71 22.23
N ARG A 109 -13.84 -5.84 23.03
CA ARG A 109 -14.26 -6.15 24.42
C ARG A 109 -15.37 -5.23 24.95
N HIS A 110 -16.61 -5.50 24.58
CA HIS A 110 -17.83 -5.49 25.41
C HIS A 110 -19.02 -5.59 24.44
N SER A 111 -19.89 -6.60 24.46
CA SER A 111 -20.61 -7.18 25.59
C SER A 111 -20.96 -8.63 25.19
N LEU A 112 -20.45 -9.62 25.91
CA LEU A 112 -21.17 -10.37 26.94
C LEU A 112 -22.48 -10.99 26.45
N VAL A 113 -22.39 -12.30 26.19
CA VAL A 113 -23.49 -13.28 26.21
C VAL A 113 -24.26 -13.16 27.52
N PHE A 114 -25.59 -13.10 27.46
CA PHE A 114 -26.45 -13.65 28.52
C PHE A 114 -27.71 -14.24 27.89
N LEU A 115 -27.90 -15.52 28.22
CA LEU A 115 -29.09 -16.40 28.24
C LEU A 115 -30.38 -15.96 27.54
#